data_AF-T1AHF7-F1
#
_entry.id   AF-T1AHF7-F1
#
_cell.length_a   1.000
_cell.length_b   1.000
_cell.length_c   1.000
_cell.angle_alpha   90.00
_cell.angle_beta   90.00
_cell.angle_gamma   90.00
#
_symmetry.space_group_name_H-M   'P 1'
#
loop_
_entity.id
_entity.type
_entity.pdbx_description
1 polymer ?
#
loop_
_entity_poly.entity_id
_entity_poly.type
_entity_poly.pdbx_seq_one_letter_code
_entity_poly.pdbx_strand_id
1 'polypeptide(L)'
;NNMTVNQGQMLINLTPKDDRSVGITTVMNQLRAAARTVPGIHLSLQPVQDLTISSITGRARYQFILGAATRSILTPWVPKLLAALRRSPELAHVSTSYTEEGRTVQIDVDHGTAARFGITDATIDNALYDAFGQRIISTIYTQSNDYRVILTANPTLSDTLRALNTFYVPSAAGGQVP
;
A
#
# COMPACT_ATOMS: atom_id res chain seq x y z
N ASN A 1 10.13 5.26 -1.65
CA ASN A 1 8.75 5.57 -1.21
C ASN A 1 7.82 4.73 -2.07
N ASN A 2 7.48 3.52 -1.64
CA ASN A 2 6.68 2.61 -2.46
C ASN A 2 5.20 3.00 -2.32
N MET A 3 4.66 3.67 -3.34
CA MET A 3 3.21 3.81 -3.48
C MET A 3 2.61 2.41 -3.56
N THR A 4 1.60 2.14 -2.74
CA THR A 4 0.82 0.92 -2.85
C THR A 4 0.17 0.86 -4.23
N VAL A 5 0.03 -0.34 -4.82
CA VAL A 5 -0.45 -0.53 -6.21
C VAL A 5 -1.86 0.05 -6.42
N ASN A 6 -2.62 0.26 -5.34
CA ASN A 6 -3.96 0.83 -5.35
C ASN A 6 -4.02 2.37 -5.30
N GLN A 7 -2.88 3.07 -5.42
CA GLN A 7 -2.84 4.53 -5.40
C GLN A 7 -2.16 5.09 -6.65
N GLY A 8 -2.77 6.13 -7.23
CA GLY A 8 -2.22 6.90 -8.34
C GLY A 8 -2.14 8.40 -8.00
N GLN A 9 -1.19 9.07 -8.64
CA GLN A 9 -1.09 10.53 -8.68
C GLN A 9 -1.01 10.96 -10.14
N MET A 10 -1.83 11.95 -10.52
CA MET A 10 -1.88 12.50 -11.87
C MET A 10 -1.86 14.02 -11.78
N LEU A 11 -1.08 14.64 -12.67
CA LEU A 11 -1.11 16.07 -12.91
C LEU A 11 -2.04 16.35 -14.10
N ILE A 12 -3.03 17.23 -13.91
CA ILE A 12 -4.01 17.57 -14.94
C ILE A 12 -3.72 19.00 -15.40
N ASN A 13 -3.20 19.14 -16.62
CA ASN A 13 -3.04 20.43 -17.26
C ASN A 13 -4.35 20.85 -17.90
N LEU A 14 -4.85 22.02 -17.50
CA LEU A 14 -6.05 22.61 -18.06
C LEU A 14 -5.69 23.53 -19.23
N THR A 15 -6.64 23.76 -20.13
CA THR A 15 -6.53 24.84 -21.12
C THR A 15 -6.22 26.18 -20.43
N PRO A 16 -5.63 27.16 -21.13
CA PRO A 16 -5.39 28.48 -20.55
C PRO A 16 -6.64 29.06 -19.88
N LYS A 17 -6.45 29.86 -18.83
CA LYS A 17 -7.58 30.42 -18.06
C LYS A 17 -8.46 31.32 -18.94
N ASP A 18 -7.84 32.06 -19.84
CA ASP A 18 -8.52 33.03 -20.71
C ASP A 18 -9.39 32.34 -21.78
N ASP A 19 -9.05 31.09 -22.12
CA ASP A 19 -9.80 30.26 -23.07
C ASP A 19 -10.85 29.37 -22.37
N ARG A 20 -11.05 29.51 -21.05
CA ARG A 20 -12.00 28.72 -20.27
C ARG A 20 -13.24 29.52 -19.91
N SER A 21 -14.40 28.98 -20.26
CA SER A 21 -15.71 29.51 -19.86
C SER A 21 -16.08 29.22 -18.41
N VAL A 22 -15.34 28.34 -17.71
CA VAL A 22 -15.66 27.89 -16.35
C VAL A 22 -14.48 28.00 -15.40
N GLY A 23 -14.76 28.34 -14.13
CA GLY A 23 -13.77 28.42 -13.07
C GLY A 23 -13.26 27.05 -12.59
N ILE A 24 -12.11 27.05 -11.90
CA ILE A 24 -11.45 25.82 -11.42
C ILE A 24 -12.34 24.95 -10.53
N THR A 25 -13.19 25.55 -9.68
CA THR A 25 -14.11 24.82 -8.81
C THR A 25 -15.13 24.02 -9.61
N THR A 26 -15.66 24.60 -10.68
CA THR A 26 -16.61 23.93 -11.58
C THR A 26 -15.95 22.77 -12.30
N VAL A 27 -14.73 22.95 -12.81
CA VAL A 27 -13.95 21.89 -13.46
C VAL A 27 -13.68 20.74 -12.48
N MET A 28 -13.26 21.04 -11.25
CA MET A 28 -13.03 20.02 -10.22
C MET A 28 -14.32 19.24 -9.89
N ASN A 29 -15.47 19.91 -9.82
CA ASN A 29 -16.74 19.24 -9.57
C ASN A 29 -17.16 18.33 -10.74
N GLN A 30 -16.96 18.76 -11.99
CA GLN A 30 -17.20 17.94 -13.17
C GLN A 30 -16.30 16.69 -13.20
N LEU A 31 -15.01 16.85 -12.92
CA LEU A 31 -14.07 15.72 -12.85
C LEU A 31 -14.43 14.74 -11.73
N ARG A 32 -14.84 15.24 -10.55
CA ARG A 32 -15.33 14.38 -9.45
C ARG A 32 -16.61 13.65 -9.84
N ALA A 33 -17.54 14.31 -10.52
CA ALA A 33 -18.77 13.69 -10.99
C ALA A 33 -18.48 12.57 -12.01
N ALA A 34 -17.58 12.82 -12.96
CA ALA A 34 -17.13 11.82 -13.92
C ALA A 34 -16.42 10.64 -13.24
N ALA A 35 -15.55 10.88 -12.25
CA ALA A 35 -14.87 9.79 -11.54
C ALA A 35 -15.82 8.90 -10.74
N ARG A 36 -16.95 9.45 -10.23
CA ARG A 36 -17.97 8.66 -9.51
C ARG A 36 -18.66 7.61 -10.39
N THR A 37 -18.60 7.73 -11.71
CA THR A 37 -19.16 6.72 -12.62
C THR A 37 -18.26 5.50 -12.78
N VAL A 38 -17.02 5.54 -12.28
CA VAL A 38 -16.09 4.41 -12.32
C VAL A 38 -16.06 3.70 -10.98
N PRO A 39 -16.58 2.46 -10.88
CA PRO A 39 -16.57 1.70 -9.63
C PRO A 39 -15.16 1.51 -9.06
N GLY A 40 -15.03 1.62 -7.74
CA GLY A 40 -13.75 1.41 -7.03
C GLY A 40 -12.77 2.59 -7.09
N ILE A 41 -13.07 3.67 -7.81
CA ILE A 41 -12.20 4.86 -7.88
C ILE A 41 -12.71 5.97 -6.94
N HIS A 42 -11.82 6.43 -6.06
CA HIS A 42 -12.04 7.64 -5.26
C HIS A 42 -11.09 8.75 -5.70
N LEU A 43 -11.61 9.70 -6.50
CA LEU A 43 -10.83 10.83 -6.97
C LEU A 43 -10.85 11.99 -5.97
N SER A 44 -9.67 12.37 -5.49
CA SER A 44 -9.44 13.60 -4.72
C SER A 44 -8.67 14.59 -5.58
N LEU A 45 -9.15 15.84 -5.67
CA LEU A 45 -8.57 16.91 -6.48
C LEU A 45 -8.16 18.07 -5.60
N GLN A 46 -6.95 18.58 -5.85
CA GLN A 46 -6.39 19.77 -5.23
C GLN A 46 -5.83 20.67 -6.35
N PRO A 47 -6.14 21.97 -6.36
CA PRO A 47 -5.48 22.90 -7.28
C PRO A 47 -4.00 23.02 -6.91
N VAL A 48 -3.13 22.99 -7.92
CA VAL A 48 -1.70 23.26 -7.73
C VAL A 48 -1.56 24.68 -7.19
N GLN A 49 -0.85 24.83 -6.07
CA GLN A 49 -0.53 26.15 -5.49
C GLN A 49 0.92 26.49 -5.81
N ASP A 50 1.18 27.71 -6.27
CA ASP A 50 2.53 28.20 -6.59
C ASP A 50 3.43 28.33 -5.34
N LEU A 51 2.84 28.38 -4.14
CA LEU A 51 3.55 28.37 -2.85
C LEU A 51 3.12 27.15 -2.03
N THR A 52 4.01 26.17 -1.88
CA THR A 52 3.79 25.04 -0.95
C THR A 52 4.67 25.24 0.29
N ILE A 53 4.22 26.04 1.25
CA ILE A 53 4.84 26.10 2.59
C ILE A 53 4.14 25.05 3.45
N SER A 54 4.44 23.77 3.24
CA SER A 54 3.95 22.70 4.12
C SER A 54 4.84 21.47 4.02
N SER A 55 5.39 21.05 5.15
CA SER A 55 6.27 19.87 5.29
C SER A 55 5.50 18.55 5.42
N ILE A 56 4.19 18.53 5.13
CA ILE A 56 3.32 17.36 5.32
C ILE A 56 2.50 17.14 4.04
N THR A 57 2.77 16.04 3.36
CA THR A 57 2.09 15.63 2.11
C THR A 57 0.70 15.05 2.42
N GLY A 58 -0.33 15.89 2.38
CA GLY A 58 -1.73 15.49 2.57
C GLY A 58 -2.66 16.07 1.49
N ARG A 59 -3.63 15.28 1.02
CA ARG A 59 -4.58 15.66 -0.06
C ARG A 59 -5.69 16.64 0.37
N ALA A 60 -5.62 17.19 1.59
CA ALA A 60 -6.65 18.05 2.19
C ALA A 60 -6.03 19.30 2.82
N ARG A 61 -6.77 20.42 2.79
CA ARG A 61 -6.35 21.72 3.38
C ARG A 61 -6.16 21.65 4.90
N TYR A 62 -6.85 20.74 5.56
CA TYR A 62 -6.79 20.52 7.00
C TYR A 62 -6.55 19.04 7.28
N GLN A 63 -5.68 18.74 8.24
CA GLN A 63 -5.36 17.39 8.67
C GLN A 63 -5.73 17.19 10.14
N PHE A 64 -6.36 16.06 10.42
CA PHE A 64 -6.69 15.62 11.77
C PHE A 64 -6.00 14.28 12.04
N ILE A 65 -5.31 14.16 13.17
CA ILE A 65 -4.63 12.93 13.57
C ILE A 65 -5.44 12.31 14.72
N LEU A 66 -5.93 11.09 14.50
CA LEU A 66 -6.58 10.29 15.53
C LEU A 66 -5.60 9.21 16.01
N GLY A 67 -5.28 9.22 17.31
CA GLY A 67 -4.38 8.26 17.95
C GLY A 67 -5.08 7.43 19.02
N ALA A 68 -4.59 6.20 19.24
CA ALA A 68 -4.98 5.34 20.35
C ALA A 68 -3.79 4.45 20.76
N ALA A 69 -3.86 3.86 21.95
CA ALA A 69 -2.81 2.98 22.47
C ALA A 69 -2.66 1.67 21.67
N THR A 70 -3.75 1.18 21.06
CA THR A 70 -3.75 -0.05 20.25
C THR A 70 -4.60 0.11 19.00
N ARG A 71 -4.30 -0.70 17.97
CA ARG A 71 -5.10 -0.74 16.74
C ARG A 71 -6.54 -1.16 16.99
N SER A 72 -6.76 -2.13 17.88
CA SER A 72 -8.10 -2.63 18.23
C SER A 72 -9.01 -1.55 18.82
N ILE A 73 -8.45 -0.57 19.54
CA ILE A 73 -9.19 0.59 20.01
C ILE A 73 -9.45 1.55 18.85
N LEU A 74 -8.45 1.82 18.01
CA LEU A 74 -8.57 2.80 16.92
C LEU A 74 -9.56 2.38 15.82
N THR A 75 -9.52 1.11 15.42
CA THR A 75 -10.34 0.48 14.36
C THR A 75 -11.81 0.90 14.39
N PRO A 76 -12.58 0.72 15.49
CA PRO A 76 -14.00 1.06 15.51
C PRO A 76 -14.28 2.57 15.53
N TRP A 77 -13.32 3.41 15.94
CA TRP A 77 -13.51 4.85 16.08
C TRP A 77 -13.27 5.62 14.79
N VAL A 78 -12.35 5.17 13.94
CA VAL A 78 -12.08 5.81 12.64
C VAL A 78 -13.33 5.92 11.77
N PRO A 79 -14.11 4.86 11.47
CA PRO A 79 -15.29 4.96 10.63
C PRO A 79 -16.40 5.80 11.27
N LYS A 80 -16.53 5.76 12.61
CA LYS A 80 -17.52 6.57 13.34
C LYS A 80 -17.21 8.06 13.21
N LEU A 81 -15.96 8.46 13.44
CA LEU A 81 -15.53 9.84 13.28
C LEU A 81 -15.68 10.31 11.83
N LEU A 82 -15.25 9.49 10.88
CA LEU A 82 -15.38 9.80 9.46
C LEU A 82 -16.85 10.01 9.05
N ALA A 83 -17.75 9.16 9.53
CA ALA A 83 -19.19 9.29 9.28
C ALA A 83 -19.78 10.56 9.89
N ALA A 84 -19.36 10.94 11.11
CA ALA A 84 -19.78 12.17 11.75
C ALA A 84 -19.29 13.41 10.99
N LEU A 85 -18.01 13.45 10.61
CA LEU A 85 -17.42 14.55 9.85
C LEU A 85 -18.07 14.73 8.46
N ARG A 86 -18.44 13.63 7.80
CA ARG A 86 -19.16 13.67 6.51
C ARG A 86 -20.57 14.27 6.60
N ARG A 87 -21.16 14.35 7.79
CA ARG A 87 -22.49 14.97 7.99
C ARG A 87 -22.42 16.50 8.16
N SER A 88 -21.24 17.06 8.43
CA SER A 88 -21.07 18.50 8.59
C SER A 88 -21.05 19.17 7.20
N PRO A 89 -22.00 20.06 6.89
CA PRO A 89 -22.06 20.75 5.61
C PRO A 89 -20.89 21.72 5.39
N GLU A 90 -20.22 22.15 6.47
CA GLU A 90 -19.03 23.01 6.43
C GLU A 90 -17.78 22.25 5.94
N LEU A 91 -17.79 20.92 5.99
CA LEU A 91 -16.66 20.07 5.62
C LEU A 91 -16.88 19.41 4.26
N ALA A 92 -16.04 19.78 3.29
CA ALA A 92 -16.00 19.15 1.98
C ALA A 92 -14.87 18.11 1.89
N HIS A 93 -15.12 17.02 1.15
CA HIS A 93 -14.11 16.02 0.77
C HIS A 93 -13.42 15.30 1.95
N VAL A 94 -14.16 15.03 3.03
CA VAL A 94 -13.65 14.27 4.18
C VAL A 94 -13.21 12.86 3.76
N SER A 95 -11.92 12.59 3.91
CA SER A 95 -11.27 11.33 3.57
C SER A 95 -10.40 10.83 4.74
N THR A 96 -10.00 9.57 4.68
CA THR A 96 -9.11 8.94 5.66
C THR A 96 -7.99 8.22 4.93
N SER A 97 -6.77 8.27 5.47
CA SER A 97 -5.64 7.43 5.05
C SER A 97 -5.64 6.08 5.74
N TYR A 98 -6.52 5.88 6.74
CA TYR A 98 -6.66 4.60 7.42
C TYR A 98 -7.17 3.54 6.43
N THR A 99 -6.34 2.55 6.17
CA THR A 99 -6.64 1.43 5.27
C THR A 99 -6.67 0.17 6.12
N GLU A 100 -7.85 -0.44 6.29
CA GLU A 100 -8.01 -1.63 7.13
C GLU A 100 -8.11 -2.93 6.32
N GLU A 101 -8.48 -2.85 5.05
CA GLU A 101 -8.83 -4.01 4.23
C GLU A 101 -7.66 -4.56 3.40
N GLY A 102 -6.42 -4.34 3.87
CA GLY A 102 -5.28 -5.02 3.28
C GLY A 102 -5.40 -6.52 3.56
N ARG A 103 -5.62 -7.34 2.53
CA ARG A 103 -5.60 -8.80 2.69
C ARG A 103 -4.17 -9.21 3.07
N THR A 104 -4.01 -9.73 4.27
CA THR A 104 -2.74 -10.28 4.75
C THR A 104 -2.86 -11.79 4.91
N VAL A 105 -1.73 -12.47 4.78
CA VAL A 105 -1.58 -13.88 5.11
C VAL A 105 -0.80 -13.94 6.41
N GLN A 106 -1.35 -14.60 7.42
CA GLN A 106 -0.65 -14.86 8.67
C GLN A 106 -0.16 -16.31 8.65
N ILE A 107 1.13 -16.50 8.94
CA ILE A 107 1.77 -17.80 9.04
C ILE A 107 2.07 -18.03 10.50
N ASP A 108 1.42 -19.02 11.10
CA ASP A 108 1.68 -19.43 12.48
C ASP A 108 2.61 -20.65 12.45
N VAL A 109 3.78 -20.54 13.08
CA VAL A 109 4.81 -21.58 13.09
C VAL A 109 4.70 -22.42 14.37
N ASP A 110 4.64 -23.75 14.22
CA ASP A 110 4.87 -24.66 15.34
C ASP A 110 6.37 -24.79 15.61
N HIS A 111 6.89 -23.88 16.43
CA HIS A 111 8.30 -23.86 16.81
C HIS A 111 8.75 -25.15 17.52
N GLY A 112 7.84 -25.84 18.22
CA GLY A 112 8.16 -27.09 18.91
C GLY A 112 8.45 -28.22 17.92
N THR A 113 7.67 -28.31 16.85
CA THR A 113 7.91 -29.25 15.75
C THR A 113 9.12 -28.84 14.91
N ALA A 114 9.25 -27.56 14.57
CA ALA A 114 10.40 -27.04 13.81
C ALA A 114 11.75 -27.35 14.50
N ALA A 115 11.82 -27.14 15.81
CA ALA A 115 13.03 -27.40 16.59
C ALA A 115 13.45 -28.89 16.56
N ARG A 116 12.49 -29.83 16.50
CA ARG A 116 12.79 -31.27 16.39
C ARG A 116 13.46 -31.63 15.07
N PHE A 117 13.21 -30.87 14.01
CA PHE A 117 13.87 -30.99 12.71
C PHE A 117 15.09 -30.06 12.58
N GLY A 118 15.45 -29.35 13.65
CA GLY A 118 16.55 -28.38 13.65
C GLY A 118 16.32 -27.20 12.70
N ILE A 119 15.06 -26.85 12.45
CA ILE A 119 14.66 -25.71 11.64
C ILE A 119 14.61 -24.48 12.54
N THR A 120 15.37 -23.45 12.18
CA THR A 120 15.39 -22.17 12.92
C THR A 120 14.41 -21.17 12.31
N ASP A 121 13.97 -20.20 13.11
CA ASP A 121 13.13 -19.10 12.62
C ASP A 121 13.82 -18.35 11.46
N ALA A 122 15.13 -18.19 11.51
CA ALA A 122 15.92 -17.61 10.41
C ALA A 122 15.85 -18.45 9.13
N THR A 123 15.77 -19.78 9.24
CA THR A 123 15.63 -20.67 8.08
C THR A 123 14.25 -20.49 7.43
N ILE A 124 13.20 -20.39 8.26
CA ILE A 124 11.82 -20.17 7.81
C ILE A 124 11.70 -18.79 7.15
N ASP A 125 12.22 -17.75 7.80
CA ASP A 125 12.21 -16.38 7.27
C ASP A 125 12.93 -16.29 5.92
N ASN A 126 14.11 -16.91 5.80
CA ASN A 126 14.84 -16.94 4.53
C ASN A 126 14.04 -17.67 3.45
N ALA A 127 13.45 -18.83 3.76
CA ALA A 127 12.66 -19.58 2.79
C ALA A 127 11.43 -18.80 2.31
N LEU A 128 10.71 -18.14 3.23
CA LEU A 128 9.58 -17.29 2.90
C LEU A 128 10.00 -16.05 2.10
N TYR A 129 11.16 -15.46 2.42
CA TYR A 129 11.67 -14.29 1.71
C TYR A 129 12.16 -14.64 0.29
N ASP A 130 12.76 -15.82 0.10
CA ASP A 130 13.15 -16.33 -1.22
C ASP A 130 11.92 -16.64 -2.09
N ALA A 131 10.83 -17.09 -1.46
CA ALA A 131 9.59 -17.48 -2.10
C ALA A 131 8.69 -16.30 -2.49
N PHE A 132 8.46 -15.36 -1.56
CA PHE A 132 7.46 -14.31 -1.70
C PHE A 132 8.05 -12.89 -1.68
N GLY A 133 9.34 -12.76 -1.39
CA GLY A 133 10.06 -11.50 -1.41
C GLY A 133 10.72 -11.23 -2.77
N GLN A 134 11.29 -10.03 -2.88
CA GLN A 134 12.20 -9.67 -3.96
C GLN A 134 13.61 -9.66 -3.40
N ARG A 135 14.22 -10.85 -3.29
CA ARG A 135 15.57 -10.96 -2.74
C ARG A 135 16.60 -10.52 -3.77
N ILE A 136 17.29 -9.42 -3.48
CA ILE A 136 18.46 -9.02 -4.27
C ILE A 136 19.62 -9.94 -3.88
N ILE A 137 20.04 -10.79 -4.81
CA ILE A 137 21.14 -11.75 -4.58
C ILE A 137 22.48 -11.21 -5.06
N SER A 138 22.47 -10.23 -5.96
CA SER A 138 23.67 -9.58 -6.49
C SER A 138 23.32 -8.24 -7.14
N THR A 139 24.35 -7.41 -7.35
CA THR A 139 24.27 -6.20 -8.17
C THR A 139 25.36 -6.27 -9.23
N ILE A 140 24.98 -6.11 -10.50
CA ILE A 140 25.90 -6.01 -11.63
C ILE A 140 26.18 -4.52 -11.83
N TYR A 141 27.43 -4.13 -11.66
CA TYR A 141 27.89 -2.75 -11.84
C TYR A 141 28.38 -2.56 -13.27
N THR A 142 27.93 -1.50 -13.94
CA THR A 142 28.45 -1.06 -15.24
C THR A 142 28.99 0.36 -15.12
N GLN A 143 29.67 0.87 -16.16
CA GLN A 143 30.30 2.20 -16.10
C GLN A 143 29.34 3.36 -15.81
N SER A 144 28.04 3.18 -16.08
CA SER A 144 27.05 4.26 -15.92
C SER A 144 25.79 3.84 -15.17
N ASN A 145 25.58 2.54 -14.92
CA ASN A 145 24.35 2.02 -14.32
C ASN A 145 24.61 0.78 -13.47
N ASP A 146 23.74 0.56 -12.49
CA ASP A 146 23.76 -0.61 -11.62
C ASP A 146 22.49 -1.44 -11.83
N TYR A 147 22.64 -2.74 -12.02
CA TYR A 147 21.52 -3.67 -12.26
C TYR A 147 21.40 -4.63 -11.08
N ARG A 148 20.25 -4.62 -10.41
CA ARG A 148 19.95 -5.56 -9.32
C ARG A 148 19.49 -6.89 -9.89
N VAL A 149 20.15 -7.98 -9.48
CA VAL A 149 19.71 -9.35 -9.77
C VAL A 149 18.77 -9.78 -8.66
N ILE A 150 17.49 -9.99 -9.01
CA ILE A 150 16.42 -10.34 -8.08
C ILE A 150 16.09 -11.82 -8.24
N LEU A 151 16.20 -12.58 -7.15
CA LEU A 151 15.63 -13.91 -7.04
C LEU A 151 14.15 -13.80 -6.68
N THR A 152 13.32 -14.53 -7.40
CA THR A 152 11.87 -14.64 -7.16
C THR A 152 11.45 -16.07 -7.40
N ALA A 153 10.44 -16.55 -6.67
CA ALA A 153 9.73 -17.76 -7.06
C ALA A 153 9.05 -17.58 -8.43
N ASN A 154 8.71 -18.71 -9.06
CA ASN A 154 7.93 -18.69 -10.30
C ASN A 154 6.59 -17.96 -10.05
N PRO A 155 6.21 -16.97 -10.88
CA PRO A 155 4.98 -16.19 -10.69
C PRO A 155 3.71 -17.05 -10.53
N THR A 156 3.66 -18.20 -11.20
CA THR A 156 2.52 -19.14 -11.12
C THR A 156 2.37 -19.79 -9.75
N LEU A 157 3.42 -19.79 -8.92
CA LEU A 157 3.42 -20.30 -7.56
C LEU A 157 3.21 -19.16 -6.55
N SER A 158 3.82 -18.00 -6.71
CA SER A 158 3.78 -16.90 -5.71
C SER A 158 2.39 -16.27 -5.50
N ASP A 159 1.47 -16.39 -6.45
CA ASP A 159 0.17 -15.68 -6.41
C ASP A 159 -0.93 -16.38 -5.58
N THR A 160 -0.66 -17.58 -5.06
CA THR A 160 -1.67 -18.34 -4.29
C THR A 160 -1.15 -18.89 -2.98
N LEU A 161 -2.03 -18.92 -1.97
CA LEU A 161 -1.76 -19.56 -0.67
C LEU A 161 -1.38 -21.05 -0.81
N ARG A 162 -1.80 -21.73 -1.88
CA ARG A 162 -1.45 -23.14 -2.10
C ARG A 162 0.04 -23.35 -2.30
N ALA A 163 0.78 -22.35 -2.76
CA ALA A 163 2.21 -22.49 -2.89
C ALA A 163 2.91 -22.66 -1.55
N LEU A 164 2.34 -22.18 -0.44
CA LEU A 164 2.84 -22.50 0.90
C LEU A 164 3.01 -24.01 1.11
N ASN A 165 2.14 -24.83 0.52
CA ASN A 165 2.20 -26.30 0.62
C ASN A 165 3.27 -26.94 -0.27
N THR A 166 3.94 -26.15 -1.13
CA THR A 166 4.95 -26.63 -2.08
C THR A 166 6.36 -26.23 -1.67
N PHE A 167 6.51 -25.41 -0.63
CA PHE A 167 7.81 -25.02 -0.11
C PHE A 167 8.30 -26.06 0.88
N TYR A 168 9.59 -26.32 0.81
CA TYR A 168 10.25 -27.18 1.76
C TYR A 168 11.42 -26.43 2.37
N VAL A 169 11.56 -26.58 3.68
CA VAL A 169 12.62 -25.95 4.46
C VAL A 169 13.70 -27.01 4.72
N PRO A 170 15.00 -26.68 4.52
CA PRO A 170 16.08 -27.59 4.82
C PRO A 170 16.15 -27.89 6.32
N SER A 171 16.25 -29.17 6.66
CA SER A 171 16.36 -29.67 8.03
C SER A 171 17.83 -29.92 8.40
N ALA A 172 18.22 -29.59 9.63
CA ALA A 172 19.57 -29.87 10.12
C ALA A 172 19.82 -31.38 10.31
N ALA A 173 18.75 -32.18 10.46
CA ALA A 173 18.81 -33.64 10.50
C ALA A 173 18.97 -34.27 9.10
N GLY A 174 19.07 -33.45 8.04
CA GLY A 174 19.10 -33.89 6.66
C GLY A 174 17.72 -33.94 6.02
N GLY A 175 17.67 -33.74 4.70
CA GLY A 175 16.43 -33.74 3.93
C GLY A 175 15.68 -32.41 3.96
N GLN A 176 14.45 -32.46 3.47
CA GLN A 176 13.56 -31.32 3.27
C GLN A 176 12.24 -31.57 4.00
N VAL A 177 11.79 -30.59 4.78
CA VAL A 177 10.53 -30.65 5.54
C VAL A 177 9.54 -29.68 4.90
N PRO A 178 8.34 -30.13 4.52
CA PRO A 178 7.30 -29.25 4.00
C PRO A 178 6.76 -28.29 5.05
#